data_AF-A0A7X0AMW8-F1
#
_entry.id   AF-A0A7X0AMW8-F1
#
_cell.length_a   1.000
_cell.length_b   1.000
_cell.length_c   1.000
_cell.angle_alpha   90.00
_cell.angle_beta   90.00
_cell.angle_gamma   90.00
#
_symmetry.space_group_name_H-M   'P 1'
#
loop_
_entity.id
_entity.type
_entity.pdbx_description
1 polymer ?
#
loop_
_entity_poly.entity_id
_entity_poly.type
_entity_poly.pdbx_seq_one_letter_code
_entity_poly.pdbx_strand_id
1 'polypeptide(L)'
;MRRSISMSHRDLLHAKLGSLAFSAVFYALAWLLLRHGAVFSSRLAVFPHWPVLFDFLLTAPAFSWWLHRHDRKKAWRSALSVAALGLWVARYLMPGLSSELTRELFGLCKLMFLCAGAAELFLIVQMFRCTGRAARGVNPEYALQHWIGLRFGSLAIGRVIGFEARMWLYALMPRQSAWRYRGDQHFSYHLKDGYAATLQGYLVLLVIGLPAQHLLLQLFSQPLAWVTDALTLYGLLFLWAHYRACQHCPVSLDGQNLYLRQGLNVREQVIPLQSIVGVEHFRESVSRRVPGSLILSGGGYPNVRIYLRQHMPIEGRYGLTQSVDTIYLGLDQVPSFLSALDALRTDRRFPFPRD
;
A
#
# COMPACT_ATOMS: atom_id res chain seq x y z
N MET A 1 0.52 -40.57 17.39
CA MET A 1 1.66 -39.64 17.22
C MET A 1 2.38 -39.95 15.91
N ARG A 2 2.03 -39.28 14.79
CA ARG A 2 2.79 -39.37 13.53
C ARG A 2 3.80 -38.23 13.51
N ARG A 3 5.10 -38.56 13.49
CA ARG A 3 6.18 -37.58 13.31
C ARG A 3 6.03 -36.93 11.93
N SER A 4 5.77 -35.62 11.89
CA SER A 4 5.85 -34.85 10.65
C SER A 4 7.32 -34.72 10.26
N ILE A 5 7.73 -35.39 9.19
CA ILE A 5 9.05 -35.22 8.59
C ILE A 5 9.10 -33.79 8.05
N SER A 6 9.89 -32.92 8.69
CA SER A 6 10.13 -31.56 8.21
C SER A 6 11.01 -31.63 6.96
N MET A 7 10.43 -31.44 5.78
CA MET A 7 11.19 -31.33 4.54
C MET A 7 12.15 -30.14 4.60
N SER A 8 13.40 -30.35 4.18
CA SER A 8 14.41 -29.30 4.09
C SER A 8 14.00 -28.21 3.10
N HIS A 9 14.39 -26.95 3.37
CA HIS A 9 14.11 -25.81 2.49
C HIS A 9 14.65 -26.02 1.05
N ARG A 10 15.73 -26.80 0.90
CA ARG A 10 16.28 -27.20 -0.41
C ARG A 10 15.39 -28.21 -1.13
N ASP A 11 14.85 -29.20 -0.42
CA ASP A 11 13.94 -30.20 -1.00
C ASP A 11 12.63 -29.56 -1.45
N LEU A 12 12.16 -28.57 -0.68
CA LEU A 12 10.95 -27.80 -1.00
C LEU A 12 11.16 -26.88 -2.22
N LEU A 13 12.37 -26.34 -2.40
CA LEU A 13 12.77 -25.60 -3.60
C LEU A 13 12.91 -26.52 -4.81
N HIS A 14 13.56 -27.68 -4.68
CA HIS A 14 13.69 -28.65 -5.76
C HIS A 14 12.33 -29.22 -6.20
N ALA A 15 11.43 -29.49 -5.26
CA ALA A 15 10.06 -29.91 -5.58
C ALA A 15 9.26 -28.80 -6.28
N LYS A 16 9.45 -27.54 -5.88
CA LYS A 16 8.85 -26.37 -6.57
C LYS A 16 9.41 -26.15 -7.97
N LEU A 17 10.73 -26.27 -8.14
CA LEU A 17 11.39 -26.19 -9.44
C LEU A 17 10.99 -27.35 -10.35
N GLY A 18 10.91 -28.57 -9.83
CA GLY A 18 10.45 -29.75 -10.56
C GLY A 18 8.99 -29.64 -11.00
N SER A 19 8.10 -29.16 -10.14
CA SER A 19 6.68 -28.94 -10.50
C SER A 19 6.49 -27.79 -11.49
N LEU A 20 7.30 -26.72 -11.40
CA LEU A 20 7.31 -25.64 -12.40
C LEU A 20 7.85 -26.12 -13.75
N ALA A 21 8.93 -26.90 -13.77
CA ALA A 21 9.50 -27.46 -15.00
C ALA A 21 8.55 -28.46 -15.66
N PHE A 22 7.93 -29.35 -14.88
CA PHE A 22 6.94 -30.30 -15.36
C PHE A 22 5.70 -29.59 -15.93
N SER A 23 5.20 -28.57 -15.24
CA SER A 23 4.08 -27.76 -15.73
C SER A 23 4.46 -27.03 -17.01
N ALA A 24 5.65 -26.43 -17.09
CA ALA A 24 6.13 -25.76 -18.29
C ALA A 24 6.23 -26.71 -19.49
N VAL A 25 6.74 -27.93 -19.30
CA VAL A 25 6.80 -28.96 -20.34
C VAL A 25 5.40 -29.42 -20.75
N PHE A 26 4.50 -29.64 -19.79
CA PHE A 26 3.11 -30.03 -20.09
C PHE A 26 2.37 -28.95 -20.88
N TYR A 27 2.50 -27.69 -20.50
CA TYR A 27 1.89 -26.56 -21.21
C TYR A 27 2.55 -26.30 -22.57
N ALA A 28 3.87 -26.51 -22.71
CA ALA A 28 4.57 -26.45 -24.00
C ALA A 28 4.13 -27.57 -24.95
N LEU A 29 3.91 -28.78 -24.42
CA LEU A 29 3.39 -29.92 -25.19
C LEU A 29 1.94 -29.68 -25.61
N ALA A 30 1.09 -29.19 -24.71
CA ALA A 30 -0.28 -28.80 -25.01
C ALA A 30 -0.33 -27.69 -26.07
N TRP A 31 0.58 -26.70 -25.98
CA TRP A 31 0.73 -25.64 -26.98
C TRP A 31 1.10 -26.17 -28.36
N LEU A 32 2.08 -27.09 -28.43
CA LEU A 32 2.55 -27.68 -29.67
C LEU A 32 1.47 -28.56 -30.32
N LEU A 33 0.72 -29.30 -29.51
CA LEU A 33 -0.44 -30.09 -29.94
C LEU A 33 -1.60 -29.21 -30.44
N LEU A 34 -1.86 -28.06 -29.82
CA LEU A 34 -2.92 -27.14 -30.27
C LEU A 34 -2.51 -26.39 -31.55
N ARG A 35 -1.24 -26.04 -31.71
CA ARG A 35 -0.74 -25.26 -32.86
C ARG A 35 -0.46 -26.12 -34.09
N HIS A 36 -0.05 -27.37 -33.91
CA HIS A 36 0.31 -28.28 -35.00
C HIS A 36 -0.56 -29.54 -35.07
N GLY A 37 -1.55 -29.69 -34.18
CA GLY A 37 -2.44 -30.86 -34.15
C GLY A 37 -3.21 -31.09 -35.46
N ALA A 38 -3.49 -30.03 -36.22
CA ALA A 38 -4.08 -30.12 -37.56
C ALA A 38 -3.16 -30.81 -38.60
N VAL A 39 -1.83 -30.78 -38.39
CA VAL A 39 -0.84 -31.50 -39.21
C VAL A 39 -0.80 -32.99 -38.84
N PHE A 40 -1.11 -33.34 -37.59
CA PHE A 40 -1.07 -34.72 -37.09
C PHE A 40 -2.39 -35.49 -37.26
N SER A 41 -3.55 -34.84 -37.16
CA SER A 41 -4.84 -35.43 -37.58
C SER A 41 -5.94 -34.38 -37.79
N SER A 42 -6.80 -34.61 -38.77
CA SER A 42 -7.97 -33.76 -39.04
C SER A 42 -9.01 -33.77 -37.91
N ARG A 43 -9.01 -34.78 -37.02
CA ARG A 43 -9.88 -34.83 -35.83
C ARG A 43 -9.40 -33.90 -34.70
N LEU A 44 -8.09 -33.66 -34.59
CA LEU A 44 -7.52 -32.72 -33.60
C LEU A 44 -7.74 -31.26 -34.00
N ALA A 45 -8.06 -30.97 -35.27
CA ALA A 45 -8.46 -29.64 -35.73
C ALA A 45 -9.84 -29.21 -35.21
N VAL A 46 -10.70 -30.18 -34.85
CA VAL A 46 -12.07 -29.96 -34.32
C VAL A 46 -12.08 -30.02 -32.78
N PHE A 47 -10.92 -30.13 -32.13
CA PHE A 47 -10.87 -30.27 -30.68
C PHE A 47 -11.43 -29.00 -30.02
N PRO A 48 -12.45 -29.12 -29.15
CA PRO A 48 -13.07 -27.96 -28.55
C PRO A 48 -12.05 -27.14 -27.76
N HIS A 49 -12.10 -25.83 -27.88
CA HIS A 49 -11.15 -24.91 -27.26
C HIS A 49 -11.39 -24.70 -25.75
N TRP A 50 -12.56 -25.11 -25.25
CA TRP A 50 -13.02 -24.88 -23.89
C TRP A 50 -12.22 -25.60 -22.78
N PRO A 51 -11.61 -26.80 -22.96
CA PRO A 51 -10.81 -27.43 -21.91
C PRO A 51 -9.55 -26.63 -21.56
N VAL A 52 -8.95 -25.95 -22.54
CA VAL A 52 -7.77 -25.10 -22.36
C VAL A 52 -8.13 -23.84 -21.57
N LEU A 53 -9.28 -23.23 -21.88
CA LEU A 53 -9.85 -22.11 -21.11
C LEU A 53 -10.21 -22.53 -19.68
N PHE A 54 -10.80 -23.71 -19.51
CA PHE A 54 -11.13 -24.27 -18.22
C PHE A 54 -9.86 -24.44 -17.36
N ASP A 55 -8.78 -24.94 -17.95
CA ASP A 55 -7.50 -25.09 -17.24
C ASP A 55 -6.86 -23.74 -16.87
N PHE A 56 -6.92 -22.74 -17.74
CA PHE A 56 -6.40 -21.40 -17.45
C PHE A 56 -7.25 -20.59 -16.45
N LEU A 57 -8.57 -20.79 -16.42
CA LEU A 57 -9.50 -19.99 -15.61
C LEU A 57 -9.90 -20.64 -14.29
N LEU A 58 -9.89 -21.97 -14.21
CA LEU A 58 -10.33 -22.71 -13.03
C LEU A 58 -9.19 -23.55 -12.45
N THR A 59 -8.56 -24.41 -13.26
CA THR A 59 -7.61 -25.39 -12.72
C THR A 59 -6.31 -24.73 -12.20
N ALA A 60 -5.68 -23.86 -12.98
CA ALA A 60 -4.46 -23.15 -12.57
C ALA A 60 -4.70 -22.13 -11.42
N PRO A 61 -5.78 -21.33 -11.43
CA PRO A 61 -6.14 -20.49 -10.29
C PRO A 61 -6.48 -21.28 -9.03
N ALA A 62 -7.20 -22.40 -9.13
CA ALA A 62 -7.51 -23.27 -7.99
C ALA A 62 -6.24 -23.90 -7.41
N PHE A 63 -5.30 -24.32 -8.25
CA PHE A 63 -4.01 -24.84 -7.80
C PHE A 63 -3.14 -23.76 -7.13
N SER A 64 -3.11 -22.55 -7.70
CA SER A 64 -2.44 -21.37 -7.13
C SER A 64 -3.05 -20.95 -5.79
N TRP A 65 -4.37 -21.03 -5.67
CA TRP A 65 -5.13 -20.80 -4.44
C TRP A 65 -4.77 -21.85 -3.37
N TRP A 66 -4.77 -23.14 -3.75
CA TRP A 66 -4.45 -24.26 -2.88
C TRP A 66 -3.01 -24.21 -2.36
N LEU A 67 -2.05 -23.81 -3.20
CA LEU A 67 -0.64 -23.67 -2.82
C LEU A 67 -0.43 -22.61 -1.72
N HIS A 68 -1.26 -21.56 -1.73
CA HIS A 68 -1.19 -20.46 -0.79
C HIS A 68 -2.25 -20.55 0.31
N ARG A 69 -2.92 -21.70 0.49
CA ARG A 69 -4.07 -21.91 1.40
C ARG A 69 -3.85 -21.47 2.86
N HIS A 70 -2.60 -21.40 3.30
CA HIS A 70 -2.24 -20.95 4.65
C HIS A 70 -2.49 -19.45 4.87
N ASP A 71 -2.52 -18.65 3.81
CA ASP A 71 -2.86 -17.23 3.84
C ASP A 71 -3.96 -16.94 2.81
N ARG A 72 -5.22 -16.85 3.29
CA ARG A 72 -6.39 -16.63 2.44
C ARG A 72 -6.29 -15.39 1.56
N LYS A 73 -5.65 -14.31 2.03
CA LYS A 73 -5.50 -13.07 1.25
C LYS A 73 -4.51 -13.27 0.11
N LYS A 74 -3.39 -13.95 0.39
CA LYS A 74 -2.37 -14.28 -0.62
C LYS A 74 -2.88 -15.33 -1.60
N ALA A 75 -3.67 -16.30 -1.15
CA ALA A 75 -4.30 -17.31 -1.99
C ALA A 75 -5.25 -16.72 -3.03
N TRP A 76 -6.17 -15.85 -2.60
CA TRP A 76 -7.08 -15.19 -3.52
C TRP A 76 -6.36 -14.25 -4.50
N ARG A 77 -5.37 -13.48 -4.03
CA ARG A 77 -4.56 -12.63 -4.93
C ARG A 77 -3.79 -13.45 -5.96
N SER A 78 -3.13 -14.53 -5.53
CA SER A 78 -2.38 -15.43 -6.40
C SER A 78 -3.30 -16.13 -7.43
N ALA A 79 -4.48 -16.56 -7.01
CA ALA A 79 -5.47 -17.17 -7.89
C ALA A 79 -6.00 -16.17 -8.92
N LEU A 80 -6.35 -14.95 -8.49
CA LEU A 80 -6.85 -13.91 -9.39
C LEU A 80 -5.79 -13.46 -10.40
N SER A 81 -4.53 -13.33 -9.96
CA SER A 81 -3.40 -13.02 -10.85
C SER A 81 -3.15 -14.12 -11.88
N VAL A 82 -3.23 -15.39 -11.48
CA VAL A 82 -3.07 -16.53 -12.40
C VAL A 82 -4.25 -16.64 -13.37
N ALA A 83 -5.48 -16.36 -12.91
CA ALA A 83 -6.65 -16.33 -13.78
C ALA A 83 -6.57 -15.19 -14.81
N ALA A 84 -6.14 -14.00 -14.40
CA ALA A 84 -5.94 -12.86 -15.29
C ALA A 84 -4.81 -13.11 -16.32
N LEU A 85 -3.71 -13.71 -15.88
CA LEU A 85 -2.62 -14.14 -16.76
C LEU A 85 -3.10 -15.22 -17.75
N GLY A 86 -3.87 -16.20 -17.27
CA GLY A 86 -4.46 -17.26 -18.08
C GLY A 86 -5.41 -16.71 -19.14
N LEU A 87 -6.25 -15.73 -18.79
CA LEU A 87 -7.14 -15.05 -19.74
C LEU A 87 -6.35 -14.26 -20.80
N TRP A 88 -5.24 -13.63 -20.39
CA TRP A 88 -4.36 -12.89 -21.29
C TRP A 88 -3.60 -13.82 -22.25
N VAL A 89 -3.12 -14.97 -21.78
CA VAL A 89 -2.46 -16.02 -22.58
C VAL A 89 -3.46 -16.70 -23.52
N ALA A 90 -4.69 -16.98 -23.05
CA ALA A 90 -5.77 -17.55 -23.87
C ALA A 90 -6.13 -16.64 -25.06
N ARG A 91 -6.07 -15.31 -24.89
CA ARG A 91 -6.30 -14.34 -25.97
C ARG A 91 -5.30 -14.49 -27.12
N TYR A 92 -4.02 -14.74 -26.82
CA TYR A 92 -2.98 -14.91 -27.85
C TYR A 92 -3.00 -16.30 -28.47
N LEU A 93 -3.37 -17.32 -27.69
CA LEU A 93 -3.38 -18.71 -28.13
C LEU A 93 -4.61 -19.09 -28.97
N MET A 94 -5.73 -18.41 -28.75
CA MET A 94 -7.01 -18.79 -29.35
C MET A 94 -7.67 -17.59 -30.04
N PRO A 95 -7.16 -17.17 -31.21
CA PRO A 95 -7.74 -16.07 -32.00
C PRO A 95 -9.16 -16.35 -32.54
N GLY A 96 -9.75 -17.53 -32.27
CA GLY A 96 -11.11 -17.94 -32.65
C GLY A 96 -12.12 -18.08 -31.49
N LEU A 97 -11.75 -17.68 -30.25
CA LEU A 97 -12.73 -17.55 -29.15
C LEU A 97 -13.85 -16.60 -29.61
N SER A 98 -15.11 -17.04 -29.51
CA SER A 98 -16.25 -16.31 -30.07
C SER A 98 -16.15 -14.81 -29.79
N SER A 99 -16.31 -14.02 -30.86
CA SER A 99 -16.18 -12.56 -30.84
C SER A 99 -17.17 -11.85 -29.90
N GLU A 100 -18.10 -12.61 -29.32
CA GLU A 100 -19.11 -12.20 -28.34
C GLU A 100 -18.58 -12.32 -26.91
N LEU A 101 -18.03 -13.48 -26.49
CA LEU A 101 -17.59 -13.70 -25.11
C LEU A 101 -16.34 -12.86 -24.77
N THR A 102 -15.44 -12.69 -25.73
CA THR A 102 -14.32 -11.75 -25.60
C THR A 102 -14.81 -10.30 -25.50
N ARG A 103 -15.78 -9.91 -26.33
CA ARG A 103 -16.38 -8.56 -26.32
C ARG A 103 -17.12 -8.26 -25.02
N GLU A 104 -17.86 -9.22 -24.47
CA GLU A 104 -18.55 -9.10 -23.18
C GLU A 104 -17.56 -8.94 -22.02
N LEU A 105 -16.51 -9.77 -21.97
CA LEU A 105 -15.46 -9.65 -20.95
C LEU A 105 -14.71 -8.31 -21.05
N PHE A 106 -14.39 -7.85 -22.27
CA PHE A 106 -13.81 -6.52 -22.47
C PHE A 106 -14.79 -5.39 -22.13
N GLY A 107 -16.09 -5.58 -22.38
CA GLY A 107 -17.16 -4.66 -21.96
C GLY A 107 -17.24 -4.52 -20.44
N LEU A 108 -17.20 -5.64 -19.72
CA LEU A 108 -17.15 -5.67 -18.26
C LEU A 108 -15.90 -4.98 -17.70
N CYS A 109 -14.72 -5.23 -18.29
CA CYS A 109 -13.50 -4.53 -17.91
C CYS A 109 -13.62 -3.02 -18.12
N LYS A 110 -14.14 -2.56 -19.26
CA LYS A 110 -14.38 -1.12 -19.51
C LYS A 110 -15.35 -0.53 -18.49
N LEU A 111 -16.43 -1.22 -18.18
CA LEU A 111 -17.39 -0.79 -17.17
C LEU A 111 -16.73 -0.66 -15.79
N MET A 112 -15.91 -1.64 -15.38
CA MET A 112 -15.16 -1.57 -14.12
C MET A 112 -14.23 -0.36 -14.06
N PHE A 113 -13.48 -0.08 -15.14
CA PHE A 113 -12.62 1.11 -15.21
C PHE A 113 -13.43 2.41 -15.14
N LEU A 114 -14.59 2.47 -15.80
CA LEU A 114 -15.48 3.63 -15.76
C LEU A 114 -16.07 3.83 -14.36
N CYS A 115 -16.49 2.76 -13.69
CA CYS A 115 -16.96 2.81 -12.31
C CYS A 115 -15.84 3.24 -11.34
N ALA A 116 -14.62 2.73 -11.51
CA ALA A 116 -13.47 3.14 -10.71
C ALA A 116 -13.15 4.63 -10.92
N GLY A 117 -13.09 5.09 -12.17
CA GLY A 117 -12.89 6.50 -12.49
C GLY A 117 -13.98 7.41 -11.93
N ALA A 118 -15.24 6.99 -12.00
CA ALA A 118 -16.36 7.71 -11.40
C ALA A 118 -16.27 7.76 -9.86
N ALA A 119 -15.82 6.68 -9.22
CA ALA A 119 -15.59 6.63 -7.78
C ALA A 119 -14.45 7.58 -7.35
N GLU A 120 -13.33 7.59 -8.08
CA GLU A 120 -12.22 8.52 -7.85
C GLU A 120 -12.66 9.98 -8.04
N LEU A 121 -13.36 10.27 -9.14
CA LEU A 121 -13.91 11.60 -9.39
C LEU A 121 -14.87 12.03 -8.28
N PHE A 122 -15.73 11.11 -7.82
CA PHE A 122 -16.60 11.36 -6.68
C PHE A 122 -15.80 11.71 -5.42
N LEU A 123 -14.73 10.98 -5.10
CA LEU A 123 -13.87 11.29 -3.96
C LEU A 123 -13.21 12.65 -4.09
N ILE A 124 -12.70 13.00 -5.26
CA ILE A 124 -12.12 14.31 -5.55
C ILE A 124 -13.16 15.43 -5.35
N VAL A 125 -14.36 15.27 -5.93
CA VAL A 125 -15.45 16.25 -5.78
C VAL A 125 -15.85 16.40 -4.30
N GLN A 126 -16.01 15.31 -3.57
CA GLN A 126 -16.34 15.37 -2.14
C GLN A 126 -15.22 16.01 -1.33
N MET A 127 -13.95 15.72 -1.63
CA MET A 127 -12.80 16.37 -1.02
C MET A 127 -12.84 17.88 -1.24
N PHE A 128 -13.08 18.36 -2.46
CA PHE A 128 -13.23 19.80 -2.73
C PHE A 128 -14.42 20.40 -1.97
N ARG A 129 -15.57 19.72 -1.90
CA ARG A 129 -16.76 20.19 -1.18
C ARG A 129 -16.52 20.27 0.33
N CYS A 130 -15.89 19.26 0.92
CA CYS A 130 -15.53 19.23 2.34
C CYS A 130 -14.53 20.34 2.67
N THR A 131 -13.52 20.54 1.81
CA THR A 131 -12.52 21.60 1.98
C THR A 131 -13.14 22.99 1.83
N GLY A 132 -14.03 23.20 0.86
CA GLY A 132 -14.73 24.48 0.67
C GLY A 132 -15.72 24.81 1.78
N ARG A 133 -16.24 23.80 2.48
CA ARG A 133 -17.13 23.96 3.65
C ARG A 133 -16.37 24.01 4.98
N ALA A 134 -15.10 23.61 5.01
CA ALA A 134 -14.30 23.66 6.22
C ALA A 134 -14.18 25.12 6.66
N ALA A 135 -14.43 25.38 7.95
CA ALA A 135 -14.27 26.71 8.51
C ALA A 135 -12.85 27.21 8.26
N ARG A 136 -12.70 28.50 7.93
CA ARG A 136 -11.39 29.13 7.72
C ARG A 136 -10.52 28.91 8.97
N GLY A 137 -9.35 28.30 8.79
CA GLY A 137 -8.42 27.99 9.87
C GLY A 137 -8.50 26.57 10.43
N VAL A 138 -9.47 25.75 10.02
CA VAL A 138 -9.53 24.33 10.37
C VAL A 138 -8.82 23.51 9.30
N ASN A 139 -8.01 22.52 9.70
CA ASN A 139 -7.37 21.63 8.75
C ASN A 139 -8.43 20.78 7.99
N PRO A 140 -8.47 20.85 6.65
CA PRO A 140 -9.47 20.14 5.84
C PRO A 140 -9.37 18.61 5.96
N GLU A 141 -8.22 18.08 6.37
CA GLU A 141 -8.05 16.66 6.65
C GLU A 141 -9.04 16.15 7.70
N TYR A 142 -9.29 16.93 8.77
CA TYR A 142 -10.22 16.52 9.83
C TYR A 142 -11.67 16.51 9.34
N ALA A 143 -12.08 17.51 8.56
CA ALA A 143 -13.41 17.56 7.97
C ALA A 143 -13.64 16.39 7.01
N LEU A 144 -12.63 16.08 6.19
CA LEU A 144 -12.66 14.95 5.26
C LEU A 144 -12.76 13.62 6.01
N GLN A 145 -11.94 13.41 7.05
CA GLN A 145 -11.98 12.19 7.86
C GLN A 145 -13.31 12.02 8.59
N HIS A 146 -13.86 13.10 9.14
CA HIS A 146 -15.17 13.08 9.79
C HIS A 146 -16.27 12.67 8.80
N TRP A 147 -16.29 13.25 7.60
CA TRP A 147 -17.24 12.88 6.55
C TRP A 147 -17.12 11.40 6.14
N ILE A 148 -15.90 10.89 5.96
CA ILE A 148 -15.66 9.48 5.62
C ILE A 148 -16.12 8.56 6.75
N GLY A 149 -15.84 8.92 8.00
CA GLY A 149 -16.27 8.19 9.19
C GLY A 149 -17.80 8.10 9.28
N LEU A 150 -18.51 9.20 9.01
CA LEU A 150 -19.97 9.20 9.00
C LEU A 150 -20.57 8.35 7.87
N ARG A 151 -19.98 8.38 6.67
CA ARG A 151 -20.56 7.74 5.47
C ARG A 151 -20.20 6.27 5.31
N PHE A 152 -18.97 5.89 5.65
CA PHE A 152 -18.40 4.57 5.38
C PHE A 152 -17.97 3.81 6.65
N GLY A 153 -18.00 4.48 7.81
CA GLY A 153 -17.61 3.90 9.09
C GLY A 153 -16.11 3.56 9.20
N SER A 154 -15.76 2.81 10.24
CA SER A 154 -14.40 2.32 10.52
C SER A 154 -14.07 0.99 9.80
N LEU A 155 -14.96 0.52 8.94
CA LEU A 155 -14.77 -0.70 8.16
C LEU A 155 -13.55 -0.59 7.23
N ALA A 156 -13.08 -1.74 6.73
CA ALA A 156 -11.93 -1.79 5.81
C ALA A 156 -12.09 -0.85 4.60
N ILE A 157 -13.31 -0.69 4.10
CA ILE A 157 -13.64 0.21 2.98
C ILE A 157 -13.42 1.68 3.38
N GLY A 158 -13.89 2.13 4.55
CA GLY A 158 -13.67 3.48 5.04
C GLY A 158 -12.18 3.81 5.26
N ARG A 159 -11.38 2.81 5.66
CA ARG A 159 -9.92 2.95 5.77
C ARG A 159 -9.24 3.17 4.42
N VAL A 160 -9.59 2.38 3.40
CA VAL A 160 -9.07 2.53 2.03
C VAL A 160 -9.52 3.87 1.46
N ILE A 161 -10.82 4.18 1.51
CA ILE A 161 -11.36 5.46 1.01
C ILE A 161 -10.69 6.65 1.69
N GLY A 162 -10.47 6.62 3.01
CA GLY A 162 -9.79 7.72 3.68
C GLY A 162 -8.30 7.82 3.35
N PHE A 163 -7.65 6.73 2.93
CA PHE A 163 -6.28 6.78 2.44
C PHE A 163 -6.24 7.45 1.07
N GLU A 164 -7.09 7.01 0.14
CA GLU A 164 -7.22 7.60 -1.20
C GLU A 164 -7.60 9.08 -1.11
N ALA A 165 -8.59 9.43 -0.29
CA ALA A 165 -9.03 10.81 -0.12
C ALA A 165 -7.93 11.70 0.46
N ARG A 166 -7.09 11.19 1.39
CA ARG A 166 -5.90 11.91 1.87
C ARG A 166 -4.85 12.06 0.78
N MET A 167 -4.62 11.02 -0.03
CA MET A 167 -3.70 11.09 -1.15
C MET A 167 -4.11 12.22 -2.11
N TRP A 168 -5.38 12.28 -2.51
CA TRP A 168 -5.91 13.36 -3.33
C TRP A 168 -5.82 14.73 -2.67
N LEU A 169 -6.15 14.83 -1.37
CA LEU A 169 -6.04 16.07 -0.60
C LEU A 169 -4.61 16.62 -0.66
N TYR A 170 -3.61 15.81 -0.33
CA TYR A 170 -2.21 16.25 -0.32
C TYR A 170 -1.62 16.40 -1.73
N ALA A 171 -2.09 15.64 -2.73
CA ALA A 171 -1.66 15.79 -4.11
C ALA A 171 -2.10 17.14 -4.71
N LEU A 172 -3.39 17.47 -4.54
CA LEU A 172 -4.06 18.55 -5.27
C LEU A 172 -4.16 19.86 -4.48
N MET A 173 -4.41 19.82 -3.17
CA MET A 173 -4.61 21.05 -2.40
C MET A 173 -3.29 21.75 -2.17
N PRO A 174 -3.13 23.05 -2.49
CA PRO A 174 -1.92 23.79 -2.18
C PRO A 174 -1.68 23.85 -0.67
N ARG A 175 -0.42 24.03 -0.26
CA ARG A 175 -0.11 24.31 1.15
C ARG A 175 -0.79 25.63 1.50
N GLN A 176 -1.78 25.61 2.38
CA GLN A 176 -2.35 26.83 2.92
C GLN A 176 -1.76 27.09 4.29
N SER A 177 -1.26 28.30 4.52
CA SER A 177 -0.76 28.76 5.83
C SER A 177 -1.82 28.70 6.94
N ALA A 178 -3.10 28.56 6.57
CA ALA A 178 -4.23 28.46 7.48
C ALA A 178 -4.48 27.05 8.03
N TRP A 179 -3.77 25.99 7.59
CA TRP A 179 -3.99 24.65 8.12
C TRP A 179 -3.43 24.54 9.54
N ARG A 180 -4.32 24.56 10.54
CA ARG A 180 -3.95 24.39 11.95
C ARG A 180 -4.04 22.92 12.34
N TYR A 181 -2.90 22.32 12.65
CA TYR A 181 -2.83 21.01 13.26
C TYR A 181 -3.03 21.14 14.78
N ARG A 182 -3.59 20.09 15.41
CA ARG A 182 -3.69 20.05 16.88
C ARG A 182 -2.31 19.95 17.53
N GLY A 183 -2.18 20.56 18.71
CA GLY A 183 -0.91 20.73 19.41
C GLY A 183 -0.49 22.19 19.44
N ASP A 184 0.20 22.59 20.51
CA ASP A 184 0.71 23.95 20.68
C ASP A 184 2.13 24.07 20.10
N GLN A 185 2.91 22.99 20.20
CA GLN A 185 4.29 22.90 19.70
C GLN A 185 4.35 21.91 18.54
N HIS A 186 5.03 22.28 17.46
CA HIS A 186 5.10 21.50 16.22
C HIS A 186 6.55 21.19 15.83
N PHE A 187 6.82 19.93 15.48
CA PHE A 187 8.13 19.41 15.12
C PHE A 187 8.07 18.77 13.75
N SER A 188 9.00 19.16 12.87
CA SER A 188 9.14 18.60 11.53
C SER A 188 10.08 17.40 11.53
N TYR A 189 9.98 16.58 10.48
CA TYR A 189 10.81 15.39 10.26
C TYR A 189 11.24 15.18 8.80
N HIS A 190 10.85 16.08 7.90
CA HIS A 190 11.00 15.85 6.47
C HIS A 190 12.41 16.17 5.97
N LEU A 191 13.19 16.96 6.74
CA LEU A 191 14.56 17.34 6.38
C LEU A 191 15.58 16.31 6.87
N LYS A 192 15.24 15.58 7.94
CA LYS A 192 16.07 14.54 8.55
C LYS A 192 16.57 13.55 7.50
N ASP A 193 17.89 13.34 7.50
CA ASP A 193 18.61 12.44 6.60
C ASP A 193 18.26 12.63 5.11
N GLY A 194 17.91 13.86 4.71
CA GLY A 194 17.51 14.17 3.34
C GLY A 194 16.26 13.42 2.88
N TYR A 195 15.33 13.11 3.79
CA TYR A 195 14.15 12.31 3.46
C TYR A 195 13.29 12.96 2.36
N ALA A 196 12.98 14.24 2.49
CA ALA A 196 12.28 15.01 1.46
C ALA A 196 13.02 15.02 0.12
N ALA A 197 14.34 15.22 0.13
CA ALA A 197 15.17 15.22 -1.08
C ALA A 197 15.20 13.84 -1.75
N THR A 198 15.21 12.77 -0.95
CA THR A 198 15.14 11.38 -1.44
C THR A 198 13.80 11.12 -2.15
N LEU A 199 12.68 11.56 -1.57
CA LEU A 199 11.36 11.44 -2.20
C LEU A 199 11.28 12.23 -3.51
N GLN A 200 11.85 13.44 -3.55
CA GLN A 200 11.97 14.23 -4.79
C GLN A 200 12.82 13.53 -5.84
N GLY A 201 13.96 12.95 -5.46
CA GLY A 201 14.83 12.19 -6.37
C GLY A 201 14.08 11.02 -7.02
N TYR A 202 13.30 10.27 -6.24
CA TYR A 202 12.44 9.20 -6.77
C TYR A 202 11.36 9.72 -7.72
N LEU A 203 10.74 10.87 -7.44
CA LEU A 203 9.78 11.51 -8.36
C LEU A 203 10.41 11.81 -9.71
N VAL A 204 11.57 12.50 -9.72
CA VAL A 204 12.29 12.86 -10.95
C VAL A 204 12.71 11.62 -11.72
N LEU A 205 13.27 10.61 -11.02
CA LEU A 205 13.70 9.36 -11.63
C LEU A 205 12.55 8.62 -12.32
N LEU A 206 11.39 8.55 -11.67
CA LEU A 206 10.21 7.90 -12.24
C LEU A 206 9.64 8.66 -13.44
N VAL A 207 9.60 10.00 -13.40
CA VAL A 207 9.13 10.82 -14.52
C VAL A 207 10.02 10.66 -15.75
N ILE A 208 11.35 10.74 -15.57
CA ILE A 208 12.32 10.59 -16.67
C ILE A 208 12.35 9.14 -17.18
N GLY A 209 12.17 8.16 -16.29
CA GLY A 209 12.18 6.74 -16.66
C GLY A 209 10.91 6.27 -17.38
N LEU A 210 9.78 6.96 -17.23
CA LEU A 210 8.48 6.53 -17.76
C LEU A 210 8.48 6.33 -19.28
N PRO A 211 8.98 7.26 -20.12
CA PRO A 211 9.02 7.05 -21.58
C PRO A 211 9.86 5.84 -21.99
N ALA A 212 11.04 5.67 -21.35
CA ALA A 212 11.92 4.54 -21.64
C ALA A 212 11.28 3.20 -21.23
N GLN A 213 10.61 3.18 -20.07
CA GLN A 213 9.82 2.03 -19.61
C GLN A 213 8.70 1.70 -20.60
N HIS A 214 7.93 2.69 -21.05
CA HIS A 214 6.83 2.49 -21.99
C HIS A 214 7.33 1.86 -23.29
N LEU A 215 8.36 2.44 -23.90
CA LEU A 215 8.93 1.95 -25.17
C LEU A 215 9.46 0.51 -25.01
N LEU A 216 10.18 0.23 -23.92
CA LEU A 216 10.69 -1.10 -23.64
C LEU A 216 9.55 -2.12 -23.50
N LEU A 217 8.51 -1.80 -22.72
CA LEU A 217 7.38 -2.70 -22.50
C LEU A 217 6.51 -2.86 -23.76
N GLN A 218 6.43 -1.83 -24.60
CA GLN A 218 5.71 -1.90 -25.86
C GLN A 218 6.30 -2.94 -26.82
N LEU A 219 7.62 -3.18 -26.77
CA LEU A 219 8.27 -4.26 -27.53
C LEU A 219 7.81 -5.65 -27.11
N PHE A 220 7.44 -5.84 -25.84
CA PHE A 220 6.92 -7.11 -25.33
C PHE A 220 5.41 -7.21 -25.52
N SER A 221 4.68 -6.16 -25.12
CA SER A 221 3.22 -6.12 -25.21
C SER A 221 2.68 -4.70 -25.01
N GLN A 222 1.87 -4.24 -25.98
CA GLN A 222 1.19 -2.95 -25.89
C GLN A 222 0.24 -2.83 -24.67
N PRO A 223 -0.63 -3.81 -24.36
CA PRO A 223 -1.41 -3.77 -23.12
C PRO A 223 -0.57 -3.67 -21.84
N LEU A 224 0.56 -4.37 -21.78
CA LEU A 224 1.44 -4.37 -20.61
C LEU A 224 2.07 -2.99 -20.38
N ALA A 225 2.50 -2.32 -21.46
CA ALA A 225 3.04 -0.96 -21.40
C ALA A 225 2.03 0.00 -20.78
N TRP A 226 0.79 0.04 -21.28
CA TRP A 226 -0.25 0.94 -20.76
C TRP A 226 -0.67 0.65 -19.32
N VAL A 227 -0.80 -0.63 -18.93
CA VAL A 227 -1.11 -0.99 -17.54
C VAL A 227 0.01 -0.55 -16.60
N THR A 228 1.27 -0.76 -17.01
CA THR A 228 2.42 -0.39 -16.19
C THR A 228 2.53 1.13 -16.08
N ASP A 229 2.28 1.87 -17.16
CA ASP A 229 2.27 3.33 -17.12
C ASP A 229 1.18 3.89 -16.22
N ALA A 230 -0.04 3.36 -16.30
CA ALA A 230 -1.11 3.75 -15.39
C ALA A 230 -0.71 3.52 -13.92
N LEU A 231 -0.06 2.39 -13.63
CA LEU A 231 0.44 2.09 -12.29
C LEU A 231 1.61 3.01 -11.87
N THR A 232 2.52 3.34 -12.79
CA THR A 232 3.62 4.28 -12.56
C THR A 232 3.08 5.69 -12.30
N LEU A 233 2.09 6.16 -13.07
CA LEU A 233 1.42 7.44 -12.87
C LEU A 233 0.70 7.51 -11.52
N TYR A 234 0.00 6.43 -11.14
CA TYR A 234 -0.60 6.32 -9.81
C TYR A 234 0.48 6.34 -8.70
N GLY A 235 1.60 5.63 -8.90
CA GLY A 235 2.74 5.64 -7.98
C GLY A 235 3.39 7.03 -7.85
N LEU A 236 3.53 7.77 -8.95
CA LEU A 236 3.98 9.16 -8.98
C LEU A 236 3.05 10.06 -8.17
N LEU A 237 1.74 9.94 -8.38
CA LEU A 237 0.73 10.67 -7.63
C LEU A 237 0.82 10.38 -6.12
N PHE A 238 0.92 9.09 -5.75
CA PHE A 238 1.11 8.68 -4.37
C PHE A 238 2.38 9.28 -3.76
N LEU A 239 3.50 9.20 -4.47
CA LEU A 239 4.79 9.69 -4.00
C LEU A 239 4.78 11.21 -3.84
N TRP A 240 4.15 11.92 -4.77
CA TRP A 240 3.93 13.37 -4.72
C TRP A 240 3.10 13.76 -3.51
N ALA A 241 1.95 13.10 -3.32
CA ALA A 241 1.09 13.32 -2.18
C ALA A 241 1.80 13.01 -0.86
N HIS A 242 2.61 11.94 -0.82
CA HIS A 242 3.39 11.56 0.36
C HIS A 242 4.46 12.60 0.69
N TYR A 243 5.23 13.03 -0.31
CA TYR A 243 6.23 14.09 -0.17
C TYR A 243 5.62 15.38 0.38
N ARG A 244 4.45 15.78 -0.11
CA ARG A 244 3.72 16.95 0.39
C ARG A 244 3.20 16.73 1.81
N ALA A 245 2.61 15.57 2.09
CA ALA A 245 2.12 15.23 3.43
C ALA A 245 3.25 15.28 4.47
N CYS A 246 4.46 14.80 4.14
CA CYS A 246 5.62 14.85 5.03
C CYS A 246 6.06 16.28 5.38
N GLN A 247 5.92 17.22 4.45
CA GLN A 247 6.24 18.64 4.70
C GLN A 247 5.14 19.37 5.47
N HIS A 248 3.90 18.91 5.36
CA HIS A 248 2.73 19.57 5.93
C HIS A 248 2.35 19.05 7.31
N CYS A 249 2.54 17.75 7.60
CA CYS A 249 2.08 17.12 8.84
C CYS A 249 3.18 17.12 9.91
N PRO A 250 3.17 18.05 10.88
CA PRO A 250 4.12 17.99 12.00
C PRO A 250 3.71 16.92 13.02
N VAL A 251 4.70 16.40 13.73
CA VAL A 251 4.50 15.79 15.05
C VAL A 251 4.22 16.93 16.02
N SER A 252 3.24 16.81 16.91
CA SER A 252 2.85 17.95 17.76
C SER A 252 2.62 17.55 19.20
N LEU A 253 2.86 18.49 20.11
CA LEU A 253 2.65 18.32 21.54
C LEU A 253 1.70 19.41 22.03
N ASP A 254 0.73 19.04 22.87
CA ASP A 254 0.04 19.96 23.77
C ASP A 254 0.31 19.56 25.23
N GLY A 255 -0.29 20.24 26.19
CA GLY A 255 -0.08 19.94 27.61
C GLY A 255 -0.58 18.56 28.10
N GLN A 256 -1.29 17.79 27.29
CA GLN A 256 -1.87 16.48 27.65
C GLN A 256 -1.50 15.34 26.70
N ASN A 257 -1.23 15.64 25.43
CA ASN A 257 -1.20 14.69 24.34
C ASN A 257 -0.04 14.95 23.38
N LEU A 258 0.55 13.86 22.90
CA LEU A 258 1.39 13.79 21.72
C LEU A 258 0.52 13.40 20.52
N TYR A 259 0.47 14.27 19.51
CA TYR A 259 -0.16 14.00 18.23
C TYR A 259 0.88 13.48 17.25
N LEU A 260 0.84 12.18 17.01
CA LEU A 260 1.73 11.50 16.09
C LEU A 260 1.15 11.52 14.68
N ARG A 261 1.94 12.00 13.71
CA ARG A 261 1.57 12.08 12.28
C ARG A 261 2.80 11.75 11.43
N GLN A 262 2.63 10.95 10.39
CA GLN A 262 3.71 10.73 9.42
C GLN A 262 3.19 10.55 7.98
N GLY A 263 3.31 11.63 7.21
CA GLY A 263 2.93 11.70 5.80
C GLY A 263 1.55 11.10 5.52
N LEU A 264 1.49 10.23 4.51
CA LEU A 264 0.32 9.40 4.22
C LEU A 264 0.30 8.05 4.97
N ASN A 265 1.40 7.67 5.62
CA ASN A 265 1.54 6.35 6.23
C ASN A 265 0.79 6.24 7.56
N VAL A 266 0.88 7.28 8.40
CA VAL A 266 0.25 7.30 9.71
C VAL A 266 -0.67 8.50 9.78
N ARG A 267 -1.96 8.22 10.04
CA ARG A 267 -2.94 9.26 10.32
C ARG A 267 -2.65 9.91 11.67
N GLU A 268 -3.37 10.98 12.02
CA GLU A 268 -3.23 11.51 13.37
C GLU A 268 -3.58 10.45 14.41
N GLN A 269 -2.63 10.19 15.31
CA GLN A 269 -2.79 9.29 16.45
C GLN A 269 -2.54 10.11 17.72
N VAL A 270 -3.50 10.10 18.63
CA VAL A 270 -3.44 10.86 19.87
C VAL A 270 -2.90 9.95 20.97
N ILE A 271 -1.73 10.29 21.49
CA ILE A 271 -1.05 9.54 22.54
C ILE A 271 -1.05 10.40 23.81
N PRO A 272 -1.78 10.03 24.87
CA PRO A 272 -1.76 10.77 26.13
C PRO A 272 -0.35 10.76 26.73
N LEU A 273 0.17 11.92 27.17
CA LEU A 273 1.51 12.02 27.75
C LEU A 273 1.69 11.14 29.00
N GLN A 274 0.62 10.94 29.78
CA GLN A 274 0.60 10.03 30.95
C GLN A 274 0.90 8.55 30.60
N SER A 275 0.69 8.18 29.33
CA SER A 275 1.00 6.83 28.83
C SER A 275 2.47 6.67 28.44
N ILE A 276 3.24 7.76 28.37
CA ILE A 276 4.66 7.74 27.99
C ILE A 276 5.52 7.52 29.24
N VAL A 277 6.28 6.43 29.27
CA VAL A 277 7.19 6.09 30.38
C VAL A 277 8.50 6.85 30.24
N GLY A 278 9.05 6.89 29.03
CA GLY A 278 10.37 7.45 28.78
C GLY A 278 10.49 7.90 27.34
N VAL A 279 11.34 8.91 27.14
CA VAL A 279 11.74 9.38 25.80
C VAL A 279 13.22 9.62 25.85
N GLU A 280 13.92 9.15 24.83
CA GLU A 280 15.37 9.25 24.74
C GLU A 280 15.79 9.57 23.31
N HIS A 281 16.94 10.24 23.21
CA HIS A 281 17.65 10.35 21.95
C HIS A 281 18.21 8.98 21.58
N PHE A 282 17.87 8.52 20.39
CA PHE A 282 18.26 7.22 19.86
C PHE A 282 19.09 7.45 18.59
N ARG A 283 20.00 6.57 18.18
CA ARG A 283 20.72 6.74 16.89
C ARG A 283 21.27 5.44 16.33
N GLU A 284 20.44 4.40 16.35
CA GLU A 284 20.84 3.07 15.89
C GLU A 284 19.89 2.50 14.84
N SER A 285 20.32 1.45 14.16
CA SER A 285 19.47 0.71 13.24
C SER A 285 18.48 -0.16 14.01
N VAL A 286 17.18 0.00 13.73
CA VAL A 286 16.14 -0.87 14.28
C VAL A 286 15.70 -1.86 13.23
N SER A 287 15.61 -3.14 13.61
CA SER A 287 15.02 -4.16 12.74
C SER A 287 13.57 -3.82 12.41
N ARG A 288 13.18 -3.93 11.14
CA ARG A 288 11.82 -3.59 10.68
C ARG A 288 10.71 -4.50 11.24
N ARG A 289 11.05 -5.57 11.97
CA ARG A 289 10.10 -6.60 12.44
C ARG A 289 10.18 -6.83 13.94
N VAL A 290 10.47 -5.80 14.72
CA VAL A 290 10.35 -5.89 16.18
C VAL A 290 8.85 -5.88 16.55
N PRO A 291 8.30 -6.95 17.16
CA PRO A 291 6.92 -6.95 17.62
C PRO A 291 6.69 -5.80 18.61
N GLY A 292 5.50 -5.19 18.60
CA GLY A 292 5.19 -4.05 19.49
C GLY A 292 5.85 -2.73 19.09
N SER A 293 6.70 -2.69 18.05
CA SER A 293 7.40 -1.47 17.65
C SER A 293 6.81 -0.80 16.41
N LEU A 294 6.58 0.51 16.52
CA LEU A 294 6.19 1.38 15.41
C LEU A 294 7.38 2.22 14.97
N ILE A 295 7.90 1.95 13.77
CA ILE A 295 9.08 2.65 13.23
C ILE A 295 8.65 3.70 12.21
N LEU A 296 8.89 4.96 12.56
CA LEU A 296 8.54 6.16 11.80
C LEU A 296 9.78 7.05 11.64
N SER A 297 10.88 6.49 11.14
CA SER A 297 12.13 7.24 10.94
C SER A 297 12.07 8.27 9.80
N GLY A 298 11.09 8.13 8.88
CA GLY A 298 11.03 8.88 7.63
C GLY A 298 12.13 8.42 6.67
N GLY A 299 13.35 8.92 6.87
CA GLY A 299 14.58 8.49 6.21
C GLY A 299 15.62 8.03 7.24
N GLY A 300 16.59 7.23 6.81
CA GLY A 300 17.70 6.79 7.67
C GLY A 300 17.27 6.09 8.97
N TYR A 301 18.08 6.27 10.01
CA TYR A 301 17.87 5.67 11.33
C TYR A 301 17.00 6.56 12.22
N PRO A 302 16.07 6.02 13.02
CA PRO A 302 15.29 6.85 13.95
C PRO A 302 16.21 7.56 14.94
N ASN A 303 15.83 8.77 15.35
CA ASN A 303 16.61 9.57 16.28
C ASN A 303 15.94 9.86 17.63
N VAL A 304 14.70 9.39 17.80
CA VAL A 304 13.97 9.44 19.06
C VAL A 304 13.30 8.10 19.30
N ARG A 305 13.38 7.60 20.54
CA ARG A 305 12.62 6.43 20.99
C ARG A 305 11.68 6.85 22.12
N ILE A 306 10.42 6.45 22.02
CA ILE A 306 9.36 6.70 22.98
C ILE A 306 8.86 5.36 23.50
N TYR A 307 8.82 5.21 24.81
CA TYR A 307 8.28 4.03 25.48
C TYR A 307 6.89 4.31 26.03
N LEU A 308 5.97 3.40 25.77
CA LEU A 308 4.61 3.45 26.25
C LEU A 308 4.44 2.50 27.43
N ARG A 309 3.65 2.92 28.42
CA ARG A 309 3.36 2.18 29.65
C ARG A 309 2.62 0.89 29.36
N GLN A 310 1.73 0.93 28.37
CA GLN A 310 0.91 -0.18 27.94
C GLN A 310 0.87 -0.20 26.42
N HIS A 311 0.62 -1.38 25.89
CA HIS A 311 0.40 -1.58 24.48
C HIS A 311 -0.84 -0.79 24.02
N MET A 312 -0.66 0.13 23.09
CA MET A 312 -1.74 0.94 22.52
C MET A 312 -2.03 0.56 21.08
N PRO A 313 -3.31 0.50 20.67
CA PRO A 313 -3.68 0.31 19.29
C PRO A 313 -3.37 1.59 18.49
N ILE A 314 -2.41 1.52 17.58
CA ILE A 314 -2.04 2.61 16.69
C ILE A 314 -2.35 2.24 15.25
N GLU A 315 -3.08 3.09 14.54
CA GLU A 315 -3.34 2.94 13.11
C GLU A 315 -2.11 3.33 12.27
N GLY A 316 -1.53 2.34 11.61
CA GLY A 316 -0.46 2.52 10.64
C GLY A 316 -0.97 2.67 9.21
N ARG A 317 -0.15 2.17 8.27
CA ARG A 317 -0.42 2.28 6.83
C ARG A 317 -1.73 1.61 6.43
N TYR A 318 -2.49 2.27 5.55
CA TYR A 318 -3.84 1.84 5.13
C TYR A 318 -4.85 1.67 6.29
N GLY A 319 -4.59 2.33 7.44
CA GLY A 319 -5.43 2.22 8.64
C GLY A 319 -5.33 0.86 9.34
N LEU A 320 -4.29 0.07 9.05
CA LEU A 320 -4.05 -1.19 9.77
C LEU A 320 -3.63 -0.87 11.19
N THR A 321 -4.45 -1.29 12.16
CA THR A 321 -4.17 -1.13 13.58
C THR A 321 -3.14 -2.17 14.03
N GLN A 322 -2.13 -1.72 14.75
CA GLN A 322 -1.15 -2.57 15.40
C GLN A 322 -1.04 -2.19 16.87
N SER A 323 -0.77 -3.18 17.73
CA SER A 323 -0.55 -2.97 19.15
C SER A 323 0.91 -2.56 19.36
N VAL A 324 1.15 -1.39 19.95
CA VAL A 324 2.47 -0.75 20.02
C VAL A 324 2.82 -0.41 21.46
N ASP A 325 4.01 -0.78 21.91
CA ASP A 325 4.62 -0.35 23.17
C ASP A 325 5.80 0.62 22.97
N THR A 326 6.42 0.60 21.79
CA THR A 326 7.63 1.38 21.48
C THR A 326 7.46 2.12 20.17
N ILE A 327 7.70 3.42 20.17
CA ILE A 327 7.63 4.25 18.96
C ILE A 327 9.01 4.83 18.67
N TYR A 328 9.50 4.58 17.46
CA TYR A 328 10.73 5.16 16.95
C TYR A 328 10.39 6.29 15.98
N LEU A 329 10.85 7.50 16.25
CA LEU A 329 10.60 8.67 15.43
C LEU A 329 11.89 9.17 14.79
N GLY A 330 11.76 9.74 13.60
CA GLY A 330 12.73 10.67 13.05
C GLY A 330 12.21 12.09 13.22
N LEU A 331 12.97 12.99 13.83
CA LEU A 331 12.66 14.42 13.95
C LEU A 331 13.84 15.27 13.47
N ASP A 332 13.56 16.46 12.95
CA ASP A 332 14.60 17.39 12.48
C ASP A 332 15.32 18.06 13.66
N GLN A 333 14.59 18.39 14.73
CA GLN A 333 15.09 19.10 15.92
C GLN A 333 14.83 18.29 17.19
N VAL A 334 15.65 17.27 17.43
CA VAL A 334 15.48 16.42 18.62
C VAL A 334 15.63 17.17 19.94
N PRO A 335 16.65 18.06 20.14
CA PRO A 335 16.80 18.76 21.41
C PRO A 335 15.56 19.57 21.81
N SER A 336 15.00 20.34 20.86
CA SER A 336 13.78 21.13 21.08
C SER A 336 12.59 20.25 21.48
N PHE A 337 12.45 19.08 20.86
CA PHE A 337 11.38 18.13 21.19
C PHE A 337 11.53 17.55 22.60
N LEU A 338 12.75 17.13 22.98
CA LEU A 338 13.01 16.60 24.31
C LEU A 338 12.80 17.67 25.39
N SER A 339 13.32 18.88 25.19
CA SER A 339 13.12 19.99 26.13
C SER A 339 11.64 20.37 26.28
N ALA A 340 10.88 20.37 25.19
CA ALA A 340 9.43 20.61 25.24
C ALA A 340 8.70 19.56 26.05
N LEU A 341 9.06 18.29 25.87
CA LEU A 341 8.47 17.18 26.61
C LEU A 341 8.83 17.25 28.10
N ASP A 342 10.08 17.58 28.43
CA ASP A 342 10.55 17.70 29.80
C ASP A 342 9.93 18.92 30.50
N ALA A 343 9.74 20.04 29.81
CA ALA A 343 9.01 21.20 30.33
C ALA A 343 7.55 20.84 30.66
N LEU A 344 6.88 20.07 29.79
CA LEU A 344 5.53 19.60 30.03
C LEU A 344 5.43 18.56 31.16
N ARG A 345 6.53 17.82 31.41
CA ARG A 345 6.66 16.91 32.57
C ARG A 345 6.85 17.68 33.87
N THR A 346 7.60 18.79 33.87
CA THR A 346 7.87 19.59 35.06
C THR A 346 6.73 20.55 35.42
N ASP A 347 5.95 21.01 34.44
CA ASP A 347 4.90 22.03 34.62
C ASP A 347 3.53 21.49 35.09
N ARG A 348 3.39 20.17 35.38
CA ARG A 348 2.11 19.59 35.85
C ARG A 348 2.22 18.68 37.07
N ARG A 349 1.83 19.23 38.23
CA ARG A 349 0.65 18.86 39.06
C ARG A 349 0.30 17.37 39.32
N PHE A 350 1.14 16.38 39.03
CA PHE A 350 0.99 14.99 39.51
C PHE A 350 2.35 14.30 39.57
N PRO A 351 2.79 13.80 40.75
CA PRO A 351 4.05 13.06 40.84
C PRO A 351 3.85 11.65 40.28
N PHE A 352 4.75 11.20 39.41
CA PHE A 352 4.95 9.77 39.18
C PHE A 352 6.10 9.27 40.07
N PRO A 353 6.10 7.97 40.44
CA PRO A 353 7.16 7.42 41.27
C PRO A 353 8.47 7.56 40.52
N ARG A 354 9.46 8.17 41.18
CA ARG A 354 10.85 7.95 40.83
C ARG A 354 11.18 6.55 41.34
N ASP A 355 11.54 5.65 40.44
CA ASP A 355 12.33 4.48 40.83
C ASP A 355 13.77 4.90 41.10
#